data_AF-A0A8X7B966-F1
#
_entry.id   AF-A0A8X7B966-F1
#
_cell.length_a   1.000
_cell.length_b   1.000
_cell.length_c   1.000
_cell.angle_alpha   90.00
_cell.angle_beta   90.00
_cell.angle_gamma   90.00
#
_symmetry.space_group_name_H-M   'P 1'
#
loop_
_entity.id
_entity.type
_entity.pdbx_description
1 polymer ?
#
loop_
_entity_poly.entity_id
_entity_poly.type
_entity_poly.pdbx_seq_one_letter_code
_entity_poly.pdbx_strand_id
1 'polypeptide(L)'
;MSFTQRPGSGRSRQTSYQEDRHIVRNARVQPTASSAAIQTQIVPSLEAPVSSHTIRRRLADEHLGSRCPLRVLPLTPTHQRLRLEWYRARGN
;
A
#
# COMPACT_ATOMS: atom_id res chain seq x y z
N MET A 1 -2.56 -33.08 5.36
CA MET A 1 -2.74 -33.11 3.89
C MET A 1 -2.59 -31.68 3.38
N SER A 2 -1.43 -31.34 2.80
CA SER A 2 -1.15 -30.00 2.28
C SER A 2 -1.40 -29.97 0.78
N PHE A 3 -2.47 -29.30 0.34
CA PHE A 3 -2.76 -29.12 -1.08
C PHE A 3 -1.85 -28.05 -1.66
N THR A 4 -0.83 -28.46 -2.42
CA THR A 4 -0.02 -27.54 -3.22
C THR A 4 -0.70 -27.35 -4.57
N GLN A 5 -1.37 -26.20 -4.79
CA GLN A 5 -1.90 -25.85 -6.11
C GLN A 5 -0.76 -25.68 -7.11
N ARG A 6 -0.88 -26.32 -8.29
CA ARG A 6 0.04 -26.08 -9.40
C ARG A 6 -0.18 -24.66 -9.96
N PRO A 7 0.89 -23.89 -10.26
CA PRO A 7 0.74 -22.60 -10.92
C PRO A 7 -0.05 -22.77 -12.23
N GLY A 8 -1.16 -22.04 -12.39
CA GLY A 8 -1.92 -22.02 -13.64
C GLY A 8 -3.06 -23.03 -13.78
N SER A 9 -3.35 -23.89 -12.77
CA SER A 9 -4.44 -24.87 -12.86
C SER A 9 -5.83 -24.32 -12.47
N GLY A 10 -5.99 -23.00 -12.41
CA GLY A 10 -7.21 -22.34 -11.91
C GLY A 10 -7.75 -21.28 -12.88
N ARG A 11 -8.91 -20.71 -12.54
CA ARG A 11 -9.51 -19.62 -13.31
C ARG A 11 -8.52 -18.46 -13.46
N SER A 12 -8.37 -17.95 -14.68
CA SER A 12 -7.53 -16.79 -14.94
C SER A 12 -8.02 -15.58 -14.14
N ARG A 13 -7.07 -14.73 -13.77
CA ARG A 13 -7.34 -13.51 -13.06
C ARG A 13 -8.11 -12.56 -13.97
N GLN A 14 -9.13 -11.91 -13.42
CA GLN A 14 -9.88 -10.87 -14.13
C GLN A 14 -9.03 -9.61 -14.33
N THR A 15 -8.14 -9.30 -13.38
CA THR A 15 -7.28 -8.13 -13.47
C THR A 15 -6.02 -8.40 -14.27
N SER A 16 -5.61 -7.42 -15.07
CA SER A 16 -4.36 -7.46 -15.82
C SER A 16 -3.17 -7.06 -14.94
N TYR A 17 -1.96 -7.38 -15.39
CA TYR A 17 -0.73 -6.98 -14.70
C TYR A 17 -0.61 -5.45 -14.54
N GLN A 18 -1.06 -4.68 -15.53
CA GLN A 18 -1.01 -3.21 -15.45
C GLN A 18 -1.97 -2.67 -14.37
N GLU A 19 -3.15 -3.27 -14.26
CA GLU A 19 -4.13 -2.91 -13.23
C GLU A 19 -3.62 -3.28 -11.84
N ASP A 20 -3.03 -4.46 -11.68
CA ASP A 20 -2.41 -4.89 -10.42
C ASP A 20 -1.29 -3.93 -10.00
N ARG A 21 -0.43 -3.50 -10.95
CA ARG A 21 0.58 -2.46 -10.67
C ARG A 21 -0.04 -1.12 -10.27
N HIS A 22 -1.15 -0.72 -10.89
CA HIS A 22 -1.83 0.52 -10.55
C HIS A 22 -2.42 0.49 -9.14
N ILE A 23 -2.98 -0.66 -8.74
CA ILE A 23 -3.46 -0.92 -7.38
C ILE A 23 -2.32 -0.79 -6.36
N VAL A 24 -1.21 -1.48 -6.61
CA VAL A 24 -0.03 -1.47 -5.73
C VAL A 24 0.57 -0.08 -5.62
N ARG A 25 0.65 0.66 -6.73
CA ARG A 25 1.19 2.02 -6.75
C ARG A 25 0.35 2.95 -5.88
N ASN A 26 -0.98 2.94 -6.03
CA ASN A 26 -1.86 3.79 -5.22
C ASN A 26 -1.76 3.48 -3.73
N ALA A 27 -1.71 2.20 -3.36
CA ALA A 27 -1.53 1.80 -1.96
C ALA A 27 -0.20 2.29 -1.35
N ARG A 28 0.87 2.37 -2.15
CA ARG A 28 2.17 2.91 -1.70
C ARG A 28 2.17 4.44 -1.59
N VAL A 29 1.48 5.13 -2.50
CA VAL A 29 1.34 6.60 -2.47
C VAL A 29 0.47 7.05 -1.29
N GLN A 30 -0.60 6.30 -0.98
CA GLN A 30 -1.51 6.60 0.12
C GLN A 30 -1.55 5.43 1.13
N PRO A 31 -0.52 5.25 1.98
CA PRO A 31 -0.42 4.09 2.87
C PRO A 31 -1.57 3.93 3.87
N THR A 32 -2.34 4.98 4.13
CA THR A 32 -3.48 4.97 5.06
C THR A 32 -4.81 4.65 4.38
N ALA A 33 -4.85 4.58 3.04
CA ALA A 33 -6.09 4.39 2.30
C ALA A 33 -6.72 3.01 2.54
N SER A 34 -8.05 2.96 2.53
CA SER A 34 -8.80 1.72 2.49
C SER A 34 -8.89 1.17 1.07
N SER A 35 -9.20 -0.11 0.91
CA SER A 35 -9.42 -0.71 -0.42
C SER A 35 -10.56 -0.04 -1.20
N ALA A 36 -11.57 0.49 -0.52
CA ALA A 36 -12.66 1.25 -1.15
C ALA A 36 -12.20 2.63 -1.60
N ALA A 37 -11.36 3.32 -0.82
CA ALA A 37 -10.76 4.59 -1.23
C ALA A 37 -9.81 4.41 -2.42
N ILE A 38 -9.06 3.31 -2.45
CA ILE A 38 -8.22 2.94 -3.59
C ILE A 38 -9.09 2.62 -4.80
N GLN A 39 -10.24 1.95 -4.61
CA GLN A 39 -11.19 1.67 -5.69
C GLN A 39 -11.66 2.96 -6.36
N THR A 40 -12.14 3.95 -5.59
CA THR A 40 -12.66 5.20 -6.15
C THR A 40 -11.61 6.00 -6.91
N GLN A 41 -10.35 5.95 -6.48
CA GLN A 41 -9.23 6.60 -7.17
C GLN A 41 -8.88 5.94 -8.50
N ILE A 42 -9.07 4.62 -8.60
CA ILE A 42 -8.58 3.81 -9.71
C ILE A 42 -9.66 3.57 -10.79
N VAL A 43 -10.94 3.52 -10.41
CA VAL A 43 -12.07 3.27 -11.34
C VAL A 43 -12.04 4.14 -12.60
N PRO A 44 -11.72 5.45 -12.56
CA PRO A 44 -11.66 6.27 -13.78
C PRO A 44 -10.57 5.85 -14.77
N SER A 45 -9.56 5.11 -14.32
CA SER A 45 -8.40 4.71 -15.12
C SER A 45 -8.43 3.24 -15.55
N LEU A 46 -9.41 2.45 -15.08
CA LEU A 46 -9.52 1.03 -15.41
C LEU A 46 -10.54 0.81 -16.52
N GLU A 47 -10.26 -0.16 -17.39
CA GLU A 47 -11.17 -0.62 -18.44
C GLU A 47 -12.34 -1.44 -17.86
N ALA A 48 -12.13 -2.09 -16.72
CA ALA A 48 -13.14 -2.89 -16.04
C ALA A 48 -13.32 -2.47 -14.56
N PRO A 49 -14.57 -2.47 -14.04
CA PRO A 49 -14.80 -2.19 -12.64
C PRO A 49 -14.23 -3.31 -11.77
N VAL A 50 -13.22 -2.98 -10.96
CA VAL A 50 -12.63 -3.90 -9.98
C VAL A 50 -13.27 -3.65 -8.62
N SER A 51 -13.69 -4.71 -7.94
CA SER A 51 -14.29 -4.61 -6.60
C SER A 51 -13.22 -4.34 -5.52
N SER A 52 -13.63 -3.69 -4.43
CA SER A 52 -12.76 -3.46 -3.26
C SER A 52 -12.18 -4.76 -2.67
N HIS A 53 -12.93 -5.87 -2.74
CA HIS A 53 -12.44 -7.18 -2.27
C HIS A 53 -11.35 -7.76 -3.19
N THR A 54 -11.48 -7.57 -4.51
CA THR A 54 -10.41 -7.93 -5.45
C THR A 54 -9.16 -7.10 -5.17
N ILE A 55 -9.30 -5.78 -4.98
CA ILE A 55 -8.19 -4.89 -4.59
C ILE A 55 -7.51 -5.38 -3.31
N ARG A 56 -8.28 -5.72 -2.28
CA ARG A 56 -7.73 -6.26 -1.02
C ARG A 56 -6.91 -7.54 -1.24
N ARG A 57 -7.38 -8.45 -2.10
CA ARG A 57 -6.63 -9.67 -2.47
C ARG A 57 -5.32 -9.33 -3.19
N ARG A 58 -5.32 -8.34 -4.10
CA ARG A 58 -4.10 -7.87 -4.77
C ARG A 58 -3.07 -7.28 -3.82
N LEU A 59 -3.53 -6.50 -2.85
CA LEU A 59 -2.65 -5.97 -1.83
C LEU A 59 -2.08 -7.09 -0.95
N ALA A 60 -2.88 -8.11 -0.62
CA ALA A 60 -2.41 -9.26 0.15
C ALA A 60 -1.37 -10.10 -0.61
N ASP A 61 -1.55 -10.33 -1.91
CA ASP A 61 -0.57 -11.01 -2.77
C ASP A 61 0.82 -10.32 -2.71
N GLU A 62 0.81 -8.99 -2.58
CA GLU A 62 2.00 -8.12 -2.50
C GLU A 62 2.41 -7.78 -1.05
N HIS A 63 1.78 -8.40 -0.05
CA HIS A 63 2.04 -8.17 1.38
C HIS A 63 1.87 -6.70 1.82
N LEU A 64 0.94 -5.99 1.19
CA LEU A 64 0.59 -4.60 1.49
C LEU A 64 -0.67 -4.52 2.35
N GLY A 65 -0.62 -3.66 3.35
CA GLY A 65 -1.74 -3.32 4.22
C GLY A 65 -1.78 -1.83 4.50
N SER A 66 -2.93 -1.35 4.99
CA SER A 66 -3.05 0.04 5.46
C SER A 66 -2.20 0.25 6.71
N ARG A 67 -1.54 1.41 6.78
CA ARG A 67 -0.73 1.83 7.92
C ARG A 67 -1.51 2.80 8.80
N CYS A 68 -1.33 2.66 10.11
CA CYS A 68 -1.77 3.64 11.09
C CYS A 68 -0.57 4.51 11.48
N PRO A 69 -0.62 5.85 11.25
CA PRO A 69 0.45 6.72 11.73
C PRO A 69 0.52 6.68 13.27
N LEU A 70 1.74 6.71 13.81
CA LEU A 70 1.93 6.76 15.25
C LEU A 70 1.38 8.08 15.81
N ARG A 71 0.73 8.02 16.98
CA ARG A 71 0.20 9.19 17.70
C ARG A 71 1.32 9.95 18.42
N VAL A 72 2.32 10.42 17.67
CA VAL A 72 3.42 11.22 18.22
C VAL A 72 3.13 12.69 17.97
N LEU A 73 3.46 13.54 18.94
CA LEU A 73 3.40 14.99 18.76
C LEU A 73 4.30 15.37 17.57
N PRO A 74 3.75 16.02 16.53
CA PRO A 74 4.56 16.42 15.39
C PRO A 74 5.61 17.42 15.87
N LEU A 75 6.88 17.10 15.64
CA LEU A 75 7.98 18.02 15.93
C LEU A 75 7.92 19.16 14.92
N THR A 76 7.92 20.40 15.42
CA THR A 76 8.11 21.57 14.58
C THR A 76 9.49 21.48 13.88
N PRO A 77 9.65 22.06 12.69
CA PRO A 77 10.93 22.02 11.98
C PRO A 77 12.12 22.52 12.82
N THR A 78 11.90 23.53 13.67
CA THR A 78 12.91 24.05 14.61
C THR A 78 13.34 23.00 15.62
N HIS A 79 12.39 22.30 16.25
CA HIS A 79 12.71 21.24 17.21
C HIS A 79 13.45 20.07 16.53
N GLN A 80 13.10 19.72 15.29
CA GLN A 80 13.82 18.69 14.54
C GLN A 80 15.30 19.07 14.31
N ARG A 81 15.56 20.32 13.90
CA ARG A 81 16.93 20.83 13.67
C ARG A 81 17.77 20.81 14.94
N LEU A 82 17.27 21.40 16.02
CA LEU A 82 17.98 21.44 17.30
C LEU A 82 18.30 20.04 17.82
N ARG A 83 17.34 19.12 17.70
CA ARG A 83 17.54 17.72 18.10
C ARG A 83 18.61 17.04 17.24
N LEU A 84 18.61 17.27 15.93
CA LEU A 84 19.62 16.73 15.02
C LEU A 84 21.02 17.30 15.28
N GLU A 85 21.13 18.61 15.51
CA GLU A 85 22.38 19.28 15.87
C GLU A 85 22.93 18.75 17.19
N TRP A 86 22.07 18.59 18.20
CA TRP A 86 22.45 18.01 19.48
C TRP A 86 22.95 16.56 19.34
N TYR A 87 22.29 15.73 18.52
CA TYR A 87 22.77 14.36 18.25
C TYR A 87 24.12 14.38 17.54
N ARG A 88 24.30 15.24 16.54
CA ARG A 88 25.56 15.37 15.80
C ARG A 88 26.71 15.86 16.67
N ALA A 89 26.45 16.81 17.58
CA ALA A 89 27.45 17.31 18.52
C ALA A 89 27.91 16.27 19.56
N ARG A 90 27.10 15.21 19.77
CA ARG A 90 27.38 14.13 20.72
C ARG A 90 27.79 12.81 20.06
N GLY A 91 27.50 12.64 18.77
CA GLY A 91 27.96 11.54 17.95
C GLY A 91 29.39 11.78 17.48
N ASN A 92 30.33 11.73 18.43
CA ASN A 92 31.76 11.50 18.22
C ASN A 92 32.16 10.31 19.09
#